data_AF-C0BCG6-F1
#
_entry.id   AF-C0BCG6-F1
#
_cell.length_a   1.000
_cell.length_b   1.000
_cell.length_c   1.000
_cell.angle_alpha   90.00
_cell.angle_beta   90.00
_cell.angle_gamma   90.00
#
_symmetry.space_group_name_H-M   'P 1'
#
loop_
_entity.id
_entity.type
_entity.pdbx_description
1 polymer ?
#
loop_
_entity_poly.entity_id
_entity_poly.type
_entity_poly.pdbx_seq_one_letter_code
_entity_poly.pdbx_strand_id
1 'polypeptide(L)'
;MLGLFKGKNKGNLLHSPCNGKVVPITEVPDSTFADKILGDGFAVIPSEGKVYAPADGEVSMVFDTLHAVTMTSTQGTEILIHIGLDTVTLKGEPFTPMLLQVTR
;
A
#
# COMPACT_ATOMS: atom_id res chain seq x y z
N MET A 1 -38.79 -3.83 -23.03
CA MET A 1 -38.39 -3.12 -21.80
C MET A 1 -37.08 -3.74 -21.34
N LEU A 2 -35.95 -3.21 -21.82
CA LEU A 2 -34.61 -3.81 -21.68
C LEU A 2 -33.82 -3.01 -20.65
N GLY A 3 -33.15 -3.72 -19.72
CA GLY A 3 -31.99 -3.20 -19.01
C GLY A 3 -32.22 -2.71 -17.57
N LEU A 4 -32.28 -3.63 -16.60
CA LEU A 4 -32.10 -3.28 -15.19
C LEU A 4 -31.25 -4.31 -14.43
N PHE A 5 -30.07 -4.61 -14.97
CA PHE A 5 -28.97 -5.21 -14.19
C PHE A 5 -27.68 -4.46 -14.51
N LYS A 6 -27.59 -3.24 -13.98
CA LYS A 6 -26.33 -2.50 -13.92
C LYS A 6 -25.48 -3.22 -12.85
N GLY A 7 -24.59 -4.10 -13.31
CA GLY A 7 -23.64 -4.78 -12.43
C GLY A 7 -22.94 -3.76 -11.54
N LYS A 8 -22.80 -4.06 -10.25
CA LYS A 8 -22.02 -3.23 -9.33
C LYS A 8 -20.68 -2.94 -10.00
N ASN A 9 -20.37 -1.65 -10.21
CA ASN A 9 -19.00 -1.24 -10.53
C ASN A 9 -18.12 -1.85 -9.45
N LYS A 10 -17.30 -2.82 -9.84
CA LYS A 10 -16.19 -3.28 -9.00
C LYS A 10 -15.21 -2.11 -9.02
N GLY A 11 -15.37 -1.16 -8.10
CA GLY A 11 -14.35 -0.14 -7.86
C GLY A 11 -13.03 -0.82 -7.47
N ASN A 12 -11.95 -0.06 -7.43
CA ASN A 12 -10.63 -0.59 -7.08
C ASN A 12 -10.64 -1.14 -5.66
N LEU A 13 -10.85 -2.46 -5.55
CA LEU A 13 -10.83 -3.19 -4.30
C LEU A 13 -9.37 -3.34 -3.87
N LEU A 14 -9.04 -2.72 -2.74
CA LEU A 14 -7.76 -2.89 -2.07
C LEU A 14 -7.96 -3.83 -0.88
N HIS A 15 -7.08 -4.82 -0.76
CA HIS A 15 -6.98 -5.73 0.36
C HIS A 15 -6.04 -5.16 1.43
N SER A 16 -6.12 -5.70 2.65
CA SER A 16 -5.16 -5.33 3.69
C SER A 16 -3.75 -5.82 3.30
N PRO A 17 -2.71 -4.98 3.38
CA PRO A 17 -1.34 -5.37 3.08
C PRO A 17 -0.72 -6.24 4.18
N CYS A 18 -1.30 -6.30 5.38
CA CYS A 18 -0.84 -7.18 6.46
C CYS A 18 -1.99 -7.56 7.40
N ASN A 19 -1.78 -8.58 8.23
CA ASN A 19 -2.66 -8.85 9.36
C ASN A 19 -2.43 -7.79 10.44
N GLY A 20 -3.51 -7.29 11.04
CA GLY A 20 -3.42 -6.26 12.07
C GLY A 20 -4.69 -5.46 12.27
N LYS A 21 -4.57 -4.34 12.98
CA LYS A 21 -5.66 -3.40 13.23
C LYS A 21 -5.59 -2.24 12.24
N VAL A 22 -6.63 -2.07 11.44
CA VAL A 22 -6.78 -0.88 10.58
C VAL A 22 -7.07 0.34 11.45
N VAL A 23 -6.38 1.44 11.16
CA VAL A 23 -6.59 2.75 11.77
C VAL A 23 -6.77 3.82 10.68
N PRO A 24 -7.56 4.88 10.93
CA PRO A 24 -7.65 6.01 10.01
C PRO A 24 -6.27 6.60 9.72
N ILE A 25 -6.04 7.03 8.48
CA ILE A 25 -4.78 7.69 8.11
C ILE A 25 -4.52 8.96 8.95
N THR A 26 -5.58 9.61 9.42
CA THR A 26 -5.53 10.80 10.28
C THR A 26 -5.03 10.50 11.71
N GLU A 27 -4.93 9.23 12.11
CA GLU A 27 -4.36 8.84 13.41
C GLU A 27 -2.86 8.52 13.33
N VAL A 28 -2.26 8.56 12.13
CA VAL A 28 -0.81 8.36 11.96
C VAL A 28 -0.06 9.57 12.53
N PRO A 29 0.95 9.38 13.41
CA PRO A 29 1.67 10.49 14.04
C PRO A 29 2.75 11.10 13.11
N ASP A 30 2.37 11.42 11.87
CA ASP A 30 3.20 12.08 10.86
C ASP A 30 2.29 12.89 9.92
N SER A 31 2.53 14.20 9.79
CA SER A 31 1.69 15.11 9.00
C SER A 31 1.63 14.75 7.52
N THR A 32 2.70 14.17 6.98
CA THR A 32 2.76 13.74 5.58
C THR A 32 1.65 12.75 5.25
N PHE A 33 1.34 11.86 6.19
CA PHE A 33 0.25 10.89 6.09
C PHE A 33 -1.06 11.43 6.65
N ALA A 34 -1.06 12.01 7.86
CA ALA A 34 -2.27 12.46 8.54
C ALA A 34 -3.03 13.56 7.76
N ASP A 35 -2.29 14.46 7.11
CA ASP A 35 -2.85 15.52 6.29
C ASP A 35 -3.10 15.08 4.83
N LYS A 36 -2.88 13.79 4.53
CA LYS A 36 -3.11 13.17 3.21
C LYS A 36 -2.30 13.82 2.07
N ILE A 37 -1.11 14.36 2.36
CA ILE A 37 -0.27 15.07 1.39
C ILE A 37 0.13 14.16 0.22
N LEU A 38 0.45 12.90 0.51
CA LEU A 38 0.85 11.90 -0.48
C LEU A 38 -0.34 11.17 -1.13
N GLY A 39 -1.56 11.39 -0.64
CA GLY A 39 -2.76 10.68 -1.04
C GLY A 39 -3.63 10.26 0.15
N ASP A 40 -4.85 9.83 -0.15
CA ASP A 40 -5.78 9.30 0.84
C ASP A 40 -5.57 7.78 1.03
N GLY A 41 -5.96 7.27 2.19
CA GLY A 41 -5.80 5.85 2.50
C GLY A 41 -6.09 5.51 3.96
N PHE A 42 -5.37 4.50 4.45
CA PHE A 42 -5.45 4.01 5.82
C PHE A 42 -4.08 3.51 6.28
N ALA A 43 -3.91 3.36 7.58
CA ALA A 43 -2.76 2.66 8.15
C ALA A 43 -3.20 1.36 8.82
N VAL A 44 -2.26 0.44 8.98
CA VAL A 44 -2.49 -0.82 9.69
C VAL A 44 -1.41 -0.95 10.75
N ILE A 45 -1.81 -1.20 12.00
CA ILE A 45 -0.90 -1.62 13.06
C ILE A 45 -0.71 -3.13 12.89
N PRO A 46 0.45 -3.59 12.37
CA PRO A 46 0.65 -4.98 12.02
C PRO A 46 0.71 -5.86 13.26
N SER A 47 0.12 -7.05 13.20
CA SER A 47 0.27 -8.11 14.21
C SER A 47 1.38 -9.11 13.87
N GLU A 48 1.96 -9.00 12.67
CA GLU A 48 3.04 -9.85 12.17
C GLU A 48 4.03 -9.06 11.29
N GLY A 49 5.24 -9.58 11.12
CA GLY A 49 6.30 -8.94 10.33
C GLY A 49 6.25 -9.23 8.83
N LYS A 50 5.06 -9.40 8.25
CA LYS A 50 4.88 -9.70 6.82
C LYS A 50 3.98 -8.67 6.15
N VAL A 51 4.37 -8.26 4.95
CA VAL A 51 3.65 -7.31 4.11
C VAL A 51 3.43 -7.94 2.75
N TYR A 52 2.21 -7.81 2.24
CA TYR A 52 1.71 -8.41 1.01
C TYR A 52 1.19 -7.31 0.07
N ALA A 53 1.13 -7.62 -1.21
CA ALA A 53 0.51 -6.74 -2.19
C ALA A 53 -0.99 -6.59 -1.88
N PRO A 54 -1.52 -5.35 -1.78
CA PRO A 54 -2.93 -5.11 -1.51
C PRO A 54 -3.82 -5.30 -2.75
N ALA A 55 -3.25 -5.47 -3.94
CA ALA A 55 -3.97 -5.72 -5.18
C ALA A 55 -3.05 -6.38 -6.21
N ASP A 56 -3.66 -7.00 -7.24
CA ASP A 56 -2.94 -7.41 -8.44
C ASP A 56 -2.40 -6.18 -9.18
N GLY A 57 -1.13 -6.22 -9.60
CA GLY A 57 -0.48 -5.09 -10.26
C GLY A 57 0.99 -5.31 -10.56
N GLU A 58 1.64 -4.24 -11.02
CA GLU A 58 3.08 -4.18 -11.31
C GLU A 58 3.79 -3.33 -10.25
N VAL A 59 4.86 -3.86 -9.66
CA VAL A 59 5.73 -3.08 -8.75
C VAL A 59 6.47 -2.03 -9.57
N SER A 60 6.19 -0.76 -9.30
CA SER A 60 6.75 0.38 -10.03
C SER A 60 8.13 0.76 -9.50
N MET A 61 8.31 0.78 -8.18
CA MET A 61 9.57 1.13 -7.53
C MET A 61 9.66 0.47 -6.16
N VAL A 62 10.86 0.02 -5.81
CA VAL A 62 11.25 -0.35 -4.44
C VAL A 62 12.27 0.67 -3.98
N PHE A 63 12.08 1.24 -2.78
CA PHE A 63 13.02 2.22 -2.24
C PHE A 63 14.30 1.50 -1.77
N ASP A 64 15.44 2.18 -1.85
CA ASP A 64 16.77 1.59 -1.54
C ASP A 64 16.86 0.98 -0.14
N THR A 65 16.17 1.58 0.84
CA THR A 65 16.12 1.10 2.23
C THR A 65 14.94 0.17 2.50
N LEU A 66 14.26 -0.31 1.45
CA LEU A 66 13.28 -1.40 1.43
C LEU A 66 12.00 -1.21 2.28
N HIS A 67 11.89 -0.10 2.99
CA HIS A 67 10.75 0.24 3.85
C HIS A 67 9.51 0.70 3.08
N ALA A 68 9.65 1.01 1.78
CA ALA A 68 8.57 1.49 0.95
C ALA A 68 8.60 0.86 -0.45
N VAL A 69 7.41 0.60 -0.97
CA VAL A 69 7.17 0.03 -2.30
C VAL A 69 6.03 0.77 -2.96
N THR A 70 6.19 1.13 -4.23
CA THR A 70 5.09 1.63 -5.06
C THR A 70 4.68 0.57 -6.07
N MET A 71 3.39 0.52 -6.35
CA MET A 71 2.85 -0.35 -7.40
C MET A 71 1.67 0.29 -8.11
N THR A 72 1.48 -0.10 -9.36
CA THR A 72 0.28 0.25 -10.13
C THR A 72 -0.60 -0.99 -10.23
N SER A 73 -1.81 -0.91 -9.66
CA SER A 73 -2.79 -1.99 -9.78
C SER A 73 -3.21 -2.20 -11.24
N THR A 74 -3.71 -3.40 -11.56
CA THR A 74 -4.29 -3.72 -12.90
C THR A 74 -5.45 -2.81 -13.29
N GLN A 75 -6.04 -2.10 -12.33
CA GLN A 75 -7.11 -1.12 -12.53
C GLN A 75 -6.60 0.33 -12.57
N GLY A 76 -5.29 0.55 -12.61
CA GLY A 76 -4.66 1.86 -12.82
C GLY A 76 -4.48 2.71 -11.56
N THR A 77 -4.89 2.27 -10.37
CA THR A 77 -4.56 2.98 -9.13
C THR A 77 -3.08 2.80 -8.79
N GLU A 78 -2.40 3.91 -8.56
CA GLU A 78 -1.08 3.97 -7.96
C GLU A 78 -1.18 3.82 -6.44
N ILE A 79 -0.37 2.95 -5.87
CA ILE A 79 -0.42 2.57 -4.46
C ILE A 79 0.98 2.74 -3.89
N LEU A 80 1.08 3.48 -2.78
CA LEU A 80 2.28 3.55 -1.95
C LEU A 80 2.06 2.72 -0.69
N ILE A 81 2.95 1.76 -0.45
CA ILE A 81 3.02 0.99 0.79
C ILE A 81 4.25 1.48 1.55
N HIS A 82 4.05 2.10 2.71
CA HIS A 82 5.12 2.61 3.57
C HIS A 82 5.08 1.87 4.92
N ILE A 83 6.21 1.29 5.34
CA ILE A 83 6.29 0.44 6.52
C ILE A 83 6.92 1.22 7.67
N GLY A 84 6.13 1.52 8.70
CA GLY A 84 6.56 2.28 9.87
C GLY A 84 6.75 3.78 9.59
N LEU A 85 7.34 4.49 10.55
CA LEU A 85 7.75 5.89 10.44
C LEU A 85 9.25 5.98 10.62
N ASP A 86 9.90 6.90 9.91
CA ASP A 86 11.35 7.11 9.91
C ASP A 86 12.20 5.86 9.58
N THR A 87 11.59 4.80 9.05
CA THR A 87 12.26 3.51 8.81
C THR A 87 13.32 3.57 7.72
N VAL A 88 13.34 4.65 6.92
CA VAL A 88 14.47 5.00 6.05
C VAL A 88 15.80 5.03 6.79
N THR A 89 15.82 5.41 8.08
CA THR A 89 17.06 5.50 8.88
C THR A 89 17.64 4.13 9.22
N LEU A 90 16.86 3.05 9.04
CA LEU A 90 17.28 1.68 9.32
C LEU A 90 18.13 1.05 8.20
N LYS A 91 18.35 1.79 7.09
CA LYS A 91 19.30 1.42 6.02
C LYS A 91 19.05 0.03 5.40
N GLY A 92 17.78 -0.38 5.28
CA GLY A 92 17.39 -1.66 4.68
C GLY A 92 17.15 -2.79 5.67
N GLU A 93 17.62 -2.69 6.90
CA GLU A 93 17.31 -3.66 7.95
C GLU A 93 16.03 -3.24 8.69
N PRO A 94 15.16 -4.15 9.14
CA PRO A 94 15.21 -5.62 9.06
C PRO A 94 14.51 -6.18 7.80
N PHE A 95 14.36 -5.40 6.73
CA PHE A 95 13.49 -5.76 5.61
C PHE A 95 14.09 -6.86 4.73
N THR A 96 13.27 -7.85 4.39
CA THR A 96 13.62 -8.91 3.45
C THR A 96 12.64 -8.89 2.27
N PRO A 97 13.04 -8.43 1.08
CA PRO A 97 12.14 -8.33 -0.06
C PRO A 97 11.89 -9.72 -0.65
N MET A 98 10.63 -10.09 -0.81
CA MET A 98 10.18 -11.34 -1.45
C MET A 98 9.37 -11.05 -2.71
N LEU A 99 9.91 -10.22 -3.59
CA LEU A 99 9.24 -9.72 -4.79
C LEU A 99 10.21 -9.66 -5.97
N LEU A 100 9.64 -9.60 -7.17
CA LEU A 100 10.36 -9.29 -8.40
C LEU A 100 9.94 -7.90 -8.85
N GLN A 101 10.90 -6.98 -8.94
CA GLN A 101 10.69 -5.68 -9.58
C GLN A 101 10.97 -5.84 -11.08
N VAL A 102 10.00 -5.45 -11.91
CA VAL A 102 10.19 -5.41 -13.37
C VAL A 102 10.77 -4.04 -13.70
N THR A 103 12.09 -3.96 -13.83
CA THR A 103 12.74 -2.75 -14.33
C THR A 103 12.54 -2.67 -15.84
N ARG A 104 12.01 -1.53 -16.32
CA ARG A 104 12.03 -1.18 -17.75
C ARG A 104 13.42 -0.73 -18.18
#